data_AF-A0A6A0RDQ5-F1
#
_entry.id   AF-A0A6A0RDQ5-F1
#
_cell.length_a   1.000
_cell.length_b   1.000
_cell.length_c   1.000
_cell.angle_alpha   90.00
_cell.angle_beta   90.00
_cell.angle_gamma   90.00
#
_symmetry.space_group_name_H-M   'P 1'
#
loop_
_entity.id
_entity.type
_entity.pdbx_description
1 polymer ?
#
loop_
_entity_poly.entity_id
_entity_poly.type
_entity_poly.pdbx_seq_one_letter_code
_entity_poly.pdbx_strand_id
1 'polypeptide(L)' 'MTPVGGSPLDIGLIVAAILFGLRHGVDWDHIAAITDITASQDSPRRGLWYGTLYAAGHAGVVFLLGVSAIALGTRLPE' A
#
# COMPACT_ATOMS: atom_id res chain seq x y z
N MET A 1 -22.81 -10.43 -2.16
CA MET A 1 -21.63 -10.42 -1.27
C MET A 1 -21.62 -11.75 -0.54
N THR A 2 -20.86 -12.74 -1.04
CA THR A 2 -20.63 -13.97 -0.29
C THR A 2 -19.84 -13.64 0.97
N PRO A 3 -20.10 -14.32 2.11
CA PRO A 3 -19.33 -14.09 3.33
C PRO A 3 -17.86 -14.42 3.05
N VAL A 4 -16.97 -13.43 3.19
CA VAL A 4 -15.51 -13.67 3.24
C VAL A 4 -15.26 -14.33 4.59
N GLY A 5 -15.29 -15.67 4.63
CA GLY A 5 -15.28 -16.41 5.88
C GLY A 5 -14.84 -17.85 5.73
N GLY A 6 -13.52 -18.06 5.76
CA GLY A 6 -12.92 -19.31 6.25
C GLY A 6 -12.40 -20.33 5.23
N SER A 7 -12.51 -20.09 3.92
CA SER A 7 -11.93 -21.03 2.95
C SER A 7 -10.39 -20.88 2.87
N PRO A 8 -9.62 -21.97 2.71
CA PRO A 8 -8.16 -21.90 2.57
C PRO A 8 -7.69 -21.00 1.41
N LEU A 9 -8.51 -20.91 0.35
CA LEU A 9 -8.23 -20.07 -0.82
C LEU A 9 -8.38 -18.58 -0.49
N ASP A 10 -9.40 -18.18 0.27
CA ASP A 10 -9.59 -16.78 0.68
C ASP A 10 -8.44 -16.31 1.58
N ILE A 11 -8.03 -17.16 2.52
CA ILE A 11 -6.89 -16.89 3.39
C ILE A 11 -5.61 -16.77 2.54
N GLY A 12 -5.42 -17.69 1.59
CA GLY A 12 -4.30 -17.65 0.64
C GLY A 12 -4.26 -16.36 -0.18
N LEU A 13 -5.42 -15.89 -0.67
CA LEU A 13 -5.55 -14.63 -1.40
C LEU A 13 -5.20 -13.41 -0.54
N ILE A 14 -5.69 -13.35 0.71
CA ILE A 14 -5.38 -12.25 1.63
C ILE A 14 -3.88 -12.24 1.95
N VAL A 15 -3.30 -13.40 2.26
CA VAL A 15 -1.85 -13.52 2.53
C VAL A 15 -1.05 -13.10 1.30
N ALA A 16 -1.40 -13.58 0.11
CA ALA A 16 -0.72 -13.21 -1.12
C ALA A 16 -0.82 -11.70 -1.38
N ALA A 17 -2.03 -11.11 -1.26
CA ALA A 17 -2.23 -9.68 -1.44
C ALA A 17 -1.37 -8.84 -0.47
N ILE A 18 -1.29 -9.24 0.80
CA ILE A 18 -0.43 -8.57 1.80
C ILE A 18 1.05 -8.72 1.41
N LEU A 19 1.50 -9.94 1.05
CA LEU A 19 2.90 -10.18 0.70
C LEU A 19 3.31 -9.43 -0.58
N PHE A 20 2.47 -9.40 -1.61
CA PHE A 20 2.73 -8.63 -2.82
C PHE A 20 2.72 -7.13 -2.55
N GLY A 21 1.81 -6.64 -1.71
CA GLY A 21 1.80 -5.24 -1.26
C GLY A 21 3.07 -4.86 -0.48
N LEU A 22 3.51 -5.72 0.46
CA LEU A 22 4.74 -5.52 1.21
C LEU A 22 5.98 -5.55 0.30
N ARG A 23 6.05 -6.51 -0.63
CA ARG A 23 7.13 -6.58 -1.63
C ARG A 23 7.19 -5.29 -2.43
N HIS A 24 6.05 -4.83 -2.94
CA HIS A 24 5.97 -3.63 -3.75
C HIS A 24 6.41 -2.37 -2.96
N GLY A 25 6.01 -2.26 -1.69
CA GLY A 25 6.45 -1.15 -0.84
C GLY A 25 7.95 -1.09 -0.57
N VAL A 26 8.70 -2.16 -0.85
CA VAL A 26 10.18 -2.25 -0.72
C VAL A 26 10.88 -2.09 -2.08
N ASP A 27 10.14 -1.75 -3.15
CA ASP A 27 10.74 -1.50 -4.46
C ASP A 27 11.68 -0.28 -4.44
N TRP A 28 12.61 -0.25 -5.40
CA TRP A 28 13.71 0.73 -5.44
C TRP A 28 13.24 2.19 -5.54
N ASP A 29 12.07 2.43 -6.12
CA ASP A 29 11.46 3.75 -6.23
C ASP A 29 11.00 4.30 -4.87
N HIS A 30 10.40 3.45 -4.04
CA HIS A 30 9.97 3.80 -2.68
C HIS A 30 11.17 4.11 -1.80
N ILE A 31 12.21 3.28 -1.87
CA ILE A 31 13.46 3.50 -1.12
C ILE A 31 14.12 4.81 -1.57
N ALA A 32 14.18 5.07 -2.87
CA ALA A 32 14.75 6.31 -3.39
C ALA A 32 13.98 7.55 -2.92
N ALA A 33 12.65 7.53 -3.00
CA ALA A 33 11.80 8.64 -2.57
C ALA A 33 11.89 8.90 -1.06
N ILE A 34 11.84 7.85 -0.23
CA ILE A 34 11.98 7.98 1.23
C ILE A 34 13.38 8.48 1.60
N THR A 35 14.42 8.00 0.91
CA THR A 35 15.80 8.44 1.14
C THR A 35 15.96 9.92 0.79
N ASP A 36 15.43 10.38 -0.34
CA ASP A 36 15.48 11.79 -0.74
C ASP A 36 14.75 12.72 0.26
N ILE A 37 13.55 12.31 0.69
CA ILE A 37 12.77 13.04 1.70
C ILE A 37 13.48 13.08 3.05
N THR A 38 14.07 11.97 3.49
CA THR A 38 14.71 11.88 4.81
C THR A 38 16.07 12.56 4.84
N ALA A 39 16.86 12.47 3.77
CA ALA A 39 18.20 13.09 3.65
C ALA A 39 18.15 14.62 3.52
N SER A 40 17.03 15.17 3.04
CA SER A 40 16.81 16.62 2.95
C SER A 40 16.39 17.29 4.26
N GLN A 41 16.33 16.55 5.38
CA GLN A 41 15.90 17.09 6.68
C GLN A 41 17.06 17.41 7.61
N ASP A 42 16.95 18.53 8.32
CA ASP A 42 17.98 19.02 9.26
C ASP A 42 18.22 18.11 10.48
N SER A 43 17.31 17.17 10.75
CA SER A 43 17.46 16.24 11.87
C SER A 43 16.87 14.86 11.57
N PRO A 44 17.44 13.77 12.13
CA PRO A 44 16.91 12.41 11.95
C PRO A 44 15.45 12.26 12.39
N ARG A 45 15.04 12.98 13.45
CA ARG A 45 13.65 12.94 13.94
C ARG A 45 12.66 13.54 12.95
N ARG A 46 13.03 14.65 12.28
CA ARG A 46 12.25 15.25 11.19
C ARG A 46 12.23 14.33 9.96
N GLY A 47 13.37 13.73 9.63
CA GLY A 47 13.46 12.71 8.57
C GLY A 47 12.46 11.59 8.78
N LEU A 48 12.47 10.96 9.96
CA LEU A 48 11.52 9.90 10.30
C LEU A 48 10.06 10.35 10.21
N TRP A 49 9.75 11.56 10.68
CA TRP A 49 8.40 12.12 10.61
C TRP A 49 7.93 12.31 9.17
N TYR A 50 8.70 12.99 8.33
CA TYR A 50 8.32 13.23 6.93
C TYR A 50 8.32 11.95 6.09
N GLY A 51 9.26 11.03 6.34
CA GLY A 51 9.25 9.71 5.71
C GLY A 51 8.00 8.90 6.06
N THR A 52 7.56 8.94 7.33
CA THR A 52 6.32 8.29 7.78
C THR A 52 5.09 8.93 7.15
N LEU A 53 5.04 10.26 7.07
CA LEU A 53 3.96 10.99 6.41
C LEU A 53 3.85 10.63 4.92
N TYR A 54 4.99 10.56 4.21
CA TYR A 54 5.02 10.12 2.82
C TYR A 54 4.48 8.69 2.66
N ALA A 55 4.99 7.74 3.46
CA ALA A 55 4.55 6.35 3.40
C ALA A 55 3.05 6.21 3.69
N ALA A 56 2.55 6.89 4.73
CA ALA A 56 1.14 6.89 5.09
C ALA A 56 0.25 7.53 4.00
N GLY A 57 0.68 8.66 3.44
CA GLY A 57 -0.03 9.34 2.36
C GLY A 57 -0.10 8.50 1.09
N HIS A 58 1.04 7.93 0.67
CA HIS A 58 1.12 7.04 -0.48
C HIS A 58 0.22 5.80 -0.29
N ALA A 59 0.34 5.11 0.84
CA ALA A 59 -0.50 3.95 1.16
C ALA A 59 -1.98 4.31 1.19
N GLY A 60 -2.34 5.48 1.70
CA GLY A 60 -3.72 5.99 1.71
C GLY A 60 -4.29 6.16 0.31
N VAL A 61 -3.53 6.77 -0.61
CA VAL A 61 -3.95 6.92 -2.02
C VAL A 61 -4.11 5.56 -2.69
N VAL A 62 -3.13 4.67 -2.56
CA VAL A 62 -3.20 3.32 -3.15
C VAL A 62 -4.38 2.53 -2.60
N PHE A 63 -4.64 2.61 -1.29
CA PHE A 63 -5.80 1.96 -0.66
C PHE A 63 -7.11 2.49 -1.23
N LEU A 64 -7.27 3.81 -1.33
CA LEU A 64 -8.48 4.43 -1.91
C LEU A 64 -8.68 4.03 -3.37
N LEU A 65 -7.62 4.03 -4.16
CA LEU A 65 -7.67 3.58 -5.56
C LEU A 65 -8.01 2.10 -5.66
N GLY A 66 -7.42 1.25 -4.82
CA GLY A 66 -7.71 -0.19 -4.78
C GLY A 66 -9.17 -0.49 -4.41
N VAL A 67 -9.69 0.15 -3.36
CA VAL A 67 -11.11 0.04 -2.98
C VAL A 67 -12.02 0.53 -4.10
N SER A 68 -11.68 1.66 -4.73
CA SER A 68 -12.44 2.22 -5.85
C SER A 68 -12.42 1.29 -7.06
N ALA A 69 -11.27 0.69 -7.38
CA ALA A 69 -11.12 -0.27 -8.46
C ALA A 69 -11.96 -1.53 -8.24
N ILE A 70 -11.99 -2.05 -7.01
CA ILE A 70 -12.85 -3.19 -6.66
C ILE A 70 -14.33 -2.79 -6.79
N ALA A 71 -14.72 -1.64 -6.23
CA ALA A 71 -16.09 -1.15 -6.30
C ALA A 71 -16.57 -0.92 -7.75
N LEU A 72 -15.71 -0.37 -8.61
CA LEU A 72 -16.04 -0.08 -10.00
C LEU A 72 -15.94 -1.32 -10.89
N GLY A 73 -15.01 -2.24 -10.62
CA GLY A 73 -14.88 -3.51 -11.32
C GLY A 73 -16.16 -4.36 -11.23
N THR A 74 -16.92 -4.25 -10.13
CA THR A 74 -18.25 -4.87 -10.04
C THR A 74 -19.33 -4.25 -10.94
N ARG A 75 -19.02 -3.18 -11.68
CA ARG A 75 -19.94 -2.47 -12.57
C ARG A 75 -19.52 -2.47 -14.04
N LEU A 76 -18.39 -3.07 -14.39
CA LEU A 76 -18.00 -3.23 -15.79
C LEU A 76 -18.78 -4.42 -16.37
N PRO A 77 -19.54 -4.24 -17.47
CA PRO A 77 -20.13 -5.36 -18.18
C PRO A 77 -19.01 -6.23 -18.76
N GLU A 78 -19.21 -7.55 -18.71
CA GLU A 78 -18.30 -8.56 -19.30
C GLU A 78 -17.96 -8.28 -20.77
#